data_AF-A0A0D6DZC3-F1
#
_entry.id   AF-A0A0D6DZC3-F1
#
_cell.length_a   1.000
_cell.length_b   1.000
_cell.length_c   1.000
_cell.angle_alpha   90.00
_cell.angle_beta   90.00
_cell.angle_gamma   90.00
#
_symmetry.space_group_name_H-M   'P 1'
#
loop_
_entity.id
_entity.type
_entity.pdbx_description
1 polymer ?
#
loop_
_entity_poly.entity_id
_entity_poly.type
_entity_poly.pdbx_seq_one_letter_code
_entity_poly.pdbx_strand_id
1 'polypeptide(L)'
;MEGLERLYSQEQVREAIIESRRLLKNYRQLKALKKIKFPNLKSPTFSDIPRGGKGTIDSHLTDYIEVISQLEQIEKSVARCELLQSSILRKKYLDETTYPQWKLAEMSGYSISRYSDYLNSSLLQFASAYGLI
;
A
#
# COMPACT_ATOMS: atom_id res chain seq x y z
N MET A 1 -6.33 -7.20 19.34
CA MET A 1 -7.14 -5.96 19.17
C MET A 1 -7.18 -5.12 20.45
N GLU A 2 -7.03 -5.71 21.65
CA GLU A 2 -7.10 -5.01 22.97
C GLU A 2 -6.05 -3.91 23.28
N GLY A 3 -5.09 -3.63 22.39
CA GLY A 3 -4.01 -2.66 22.66
C GLY A 3 -4.18 -1.27 22.04
N LEU A 4 -4.80 -1.17 20.86
CA LEU A 4 -4.88 0.08 20.10
C LEU A 4 -6.01 1.02 20.57
N GLU A 5 -7.07 0.45 21.17
CA GLU A 5 -8.22 1.20 21.70
C GLU A 5 -7.87 2.08 22.92
N ARG A 6 -6.68 1.89 23.52
CA ARG A 6 -6.20 2.71 24.64
C ARG A 6 -5.37 3.91 24.20
N LEU A 7 -4.90 3.96 22.95
CA LEU A 7 -3.97 4.98 22.45
C LEU A 7 -4.62 5.94 21.47
N TYR A 8 -5.66 5.50 20.74
CA TYR A 8 -6.31 6.28 19.69
C TYR A 8 -7.82 6.31 19.88
N SER A 9 -8.44 7.43 19.50
CA SER A 9 -9.90 7.53 19.50
C SER A 9 -10.52 6.61 18.46
N GLN A 10 -11.78 6.21 18.67
CA GLN A 10 -12.48 5.39 17.66
C GLN A 10 -12.59 6.09 16.30
N GLU A 11 -12.62 7.43 16.29
CA GLU A 11 -12.62 8.23 15.06
C GLU A 11 -11.28 8.12 14.32
N GLN A 12 -10.16 8.29 15.03
CA GLN A 12 -8.82 8.14 14.46
C GLN A 12 -8.61 6.73 13.87
N VAL A 13 -9.06 5.69 14.59
CA VAL A 13 -8.99 4.30 14.11
C VAL A 13 -9.80 4.12 12.82
N ARG A 14 -11.00 4.72 12.75
CA ARG A 14 -11.85 4.65 11.54
C ARG A 14 -11.23 5.39 10.37
N GLU A 15 -10.72 6.59 10.58
CA GLU A 15 -10.04 7.39 9.55
C GLU A 15 -8.80 6.66 9.03
N ALA A 16 -7.98 6.10 9.91
CA ALA A 16 -6.81 5.32 9.55
C ALA A 16 -7.15 4.12 8.65
N ILE A 17 -8.25 3.41 8.94
CA ILE A 17 -8.74 2.31 8.11
C ILE A 17 -9.19 2.81 6.73
N ILE A 18 -9.91 3.93 6.67
CA ILE A 18 -10.39 4.52 5.41
C ILE A 18 -9.20 4.93 4.54
N GLU A 19 -8.24 5.65 5.11
CA GLU A 19 -7.04 6.11 4.42
C GLU A 19 -6.14 4.96 3.96
N SER A 20 -5.96 3.94 4.81
CA SER A 20 -5.25 2.72 4.45
C SER A 20 -5.88 2.04 3.24
N ARG A 21 -7.21 1.92 3.21
CA ARG A 21 -7.94 1.35 2.06
C ARG A 21 -7.75 2.18 0.81
N ARG A 22 -7.73 3.52 0.92
CA ARG A 22 -7.52 4.44 -0.21
C ARG A 22 -6.13 4.22 -0.81
N LEU A 23 -5.08 4.28 0.01
CA LEU A 23 -3.69 4.09 -0.42
C LEU A 23 -3.47 2.70 -1.07
N LEU A 24 -3.96 1.64 -0.42
CA LEU A 24 -3.79 0.27 -0.91
C LEU A 24 -4.58 0.00 -2.20
N LYS A 25 -5.77 0.61 -2.39
CA LYS A 25 -6.50 0.52 -3.67
C LYS A 25 -5.75 1.22 -4.80
N ASN A 26 -5.08 2.33 -4.51
CA ASN A 26 -4.30 3.09 -5.49
C ASN A 26 -3.02 2.34 -5.92
N TYR A 27 -2.52 1.38 -5.14
CA TYR A 27 -1.32 0.61 -5.47
C TYR A 27 -1.34 0.03 -6.89
N ARG A 28 -2.45 -0.57 -7.33
CA ARG A 28 -2.55 -1.13 -8.69
C ARG A 28 -2.51 -0.06 -9.78
N GLN A 29 -3.12 1.09 -9.53
CA GLN A 29 -3.08 2.23 -10.44
C GLN A 29 -1.64 2.76 -10.56
N LEU A 30 -0.93 2.90 -9.43
CA LEU A 30 0.49 3.28 -9.41
C LEU A 30 1.36 2.26 -10.16
N LYS A 31 1.11 0.95 -9.99
CA LYS A 31 1.83 -0.13 -10.70
C LYS A 31 1.57 -0.06 -12.21
N ALA A 32 0.33 0.23 -12.63
CA ALA A 32 -0.02 0.42 -14.03
C ALA A 32 0.62 1.68 -14.61
N LEU A 33 0.57 2.81 -13.89
CA LEU A 33 1.22 4.06 -14.28
C LEU A 33 2.73 3.88 -14.46
N LYS A 34 3.38 3.18 -13.54
CA LYS A 34 4.81 2.82 -13.64
C LYS A 34 5.09 2.07 -14.95
N LYS A 35 4.30 1.04 -15.28
CA LYS A 35 4.47 0.24 -16.50
C LYS A 35 4.23 1.06 -17.78
N ILE A 36 3.20 1.89 -17.81
CA ILE A 36 2.79 2.63 -19.02
C ILE A 36 3.72 3.81 -19.29
N LYS A 37 4.02 4.63 -18.27
CA LYS A 37 4.77 5.87 -18.46
C LYS A 37 6.28 5.64 -18.52
N PHE A 38 6.77 4.53 -17.96
CA PHE A 38 8.21 4.28 -17.79
C PHE A 38 8.63 2.84 -18.14
N PRO A 39 8.30 2.33 -19.35
CA PRO A 39 8.56 0.93 -19.70
C PRO A 39 10.05 0.57 -19.76
N ASN A 40 10.93 1.53 -20.04
CA ASN A 40 12.36 1.32 -20.29
C ASN A 40 13.29 2.14 -19.37
N LEU A 41 12.77 2.78 -18.32
CA LEU A 41 13.62 3.53 -17.39
C LEU A 41 14.26 2.57 -16.39
N LYS A 42 15.58 2.34 -16.55
CA LYS A 42 16.41 1.72 -15.51
C LYS A 42 16.27 2.53 -14.23
N SER A 43 16.38 1.86 -13.08
CA SER A 43 16.41 2.51 -11.76
C SER A 43 17.37 3.70 -11.82
N PRO A 44 16.92 4.93 -11.54
CA PRO A 44 17.78 6.10 -11.67
C PRO A 44 18.97 5.96 -10.73
N THR A 45 20.17 6.05 -11.28
CA THR A 45 21.42 6.07 -10.53
C THR A 45 21.66 7.48 -10.00
N PHE A 46 22.46 7.65 -8.95
CA PHE A 46 22.78 8.97 -8.37
C PHE A 46 23.31 10.00 -9.38
N SER A 47 23.83 9.54 -10.53
CA SER A 47 24.26 10.35 -11.68
C SER A 47 23.12 10.93 -12.53
N ASP A 48 21.93 10.32 -12.47
CA ASP A 48 20.75 10.71 -13.24
C ASP A 48 19.91 11.77 -12.51
N ILE A 49 20.29 12.10 -11.27
CA ILE A 49 19.67 13.16 -10.47
C ILE A 49 20.16 14.51 -11.02
N PRO A 50 19.27 15.35 -11.57
CA PRO A 50 19.65 16.57 -12.26
C PRO A 50 20.25 17.58 -11.28
N ARG A 51 21.51 17.97 -11.51
CA ARG A 51 22.19 19.05 -10.79
C ARG A 51 21.76 20.41 -11.35
N GLY A 52 20.51 20.78 -11.08
CA GLY A 52 19.99 22.13 -11.30
C GLY A 52 19.87 22.53 -12.77
N GLY A 53 18.71 22.26 -13.38
CA GLY A 53 18.34 22.80 -14.68
C GLY A 53 16.83 22.79 -14.88
N LYS A 54 16.17 23.95 -14.68
CA LYS A 54 14.72 24.13 -14.89
C LYS A 54 14.34 23.80 -16.34
N GLY A 55 13.86 22.59 -16.59
CA GLY A 55 13.28 22.17 -17.87
C GLY A 55 12.30 21.02 -17.68
N THR A 56 11.27 20.94 -18.52
CA THR A 56 10.16 19.95 -18.52
C THR A 56 10.57 18.47 -18.44
N ILE A 57 11.83 18.13 -18.70
CA ILE A 57 12.39 16.79 -18.51
C ILE A 57 12.50 16.44 -17.00
N ASP A 58 12.70 17.44 -16.12
CA ASP A 58 12.73 17.27 -14.66
C ASP A 58 11.39 16.76 -14.09
N SER A 59 10.26 17.22 -14.63
CA SER A 59 8.95 16.90 -14.03
C SER A 59 8.58 15.43 -14.23
N HIS A 60 8.85 14.86 -15.41
CA HIS A 60 8.55 13.45 -15.68
C HIS A 60 9.41 12.49 -14.86
N LEU A 61 10.69 12.83 -14.63
CA LEU A 61 11.57 12.06 -13.76
C LEU A 61 11.15 12.19 -12.29
N THR A 62 10.73 13.40 -11.87
CA THR A 62 10.21 13.64 -10.52
C THR A 62 8.94 12.83 -10.26
N ASP A 63 7.97 12.87 -11.18
CA ASP A 63 6.73 12.08 -11.11
C ASP A 63 7.04 10.57 -11.04
N TYR A 64 8.05 10.10 -11.79
CA TYR A 64 8.48 8.70 -11.76
C TYR A 64 9.03 8.30 -10.39
N ILE A 65 9.94 9.12 -9.85
CA ILE A 65 10.55 8.90 -8.53
C ILE A 65 9.47 8.90 -7.46
N GLU A 66 8.48 9.79 -7.55
CA GLU A 66 7.35 9.83 -6.62
C GLU A 66 6.52 8.55 -6.69
N VAL A 67 6.13 8.10 -7.89
CA VAL A 67 5.36 6.85 -8.08
C VAL A 67 6.12 5.65 -7.53
N ILE A 68 7.43 5.55 -7.79
CA ILE A 68 8.27 4.46 -7.24
C ILE A 68 8.33 4.56 -5.72
N SER A 69 8.59 5.74 -5.18
CA SER A 69 8.70 5.95 -3.73
C SER A 69 7.41 5.54 -3.03
N GLN A 70 6.25 5.92 -3.57
CA GLN A 70 4.95 5.53 -3.03
C GLN A 70 4.73 4.01 -3.10
N LEU A 71 5.05 3.36 -4.23
CA LEU A 71 4.95 1.91 -4.37
C LEU A 71 5.84 1.18 -3.34
N GLU A 72 7.10 1.60 -3.23
CA GLU A 72 8.04 1.02 -2.27
C GLU A 72 7.60 1.23 -0.82
N GLN A 73 7.08 2.41 -0.49
CA GLN A 73 6.59 2.69 0.86
C GLN A 73 5.40 1.80 1.20
N ILE A 74 4.46 1.60 0.27
CA ILE A 74 3.33 0.67 0.45
C ILE A 74 3.86 -0.74 0.66
N GLU A 75 4.74 -1.24 -0.20
CA GLU A 75 5.29 -2.59 -0.11
C GLU A 75 6.07 -2.83 1.19
N LYS A 76 6.93 -1.89 1.59
CA LYS A 76 7.68 -1.93 2.85
C LYS A 76 6.74 -1.94 4.06
N SER A 77 5.69 -1.12 4.04
CA SER A 77 4.72 -1.05 5.14
C SER A 77 3.89 -2.32 5.26
N VAL A 78 3.45 -2.89 4.13
CA VAL A 78 2.78 -4.21 4.11
C VAL A 78 3.72 -5.32 4.60
N ALA A 79 5.00 -5.27 4.24
CA ALA A 79 5.98 -6.26 4.68
C ALA A 79 6.32 -6.18 6.19
N ARG A 80 6.13 -5.02 6.82
CA ARG A 80 6.31 -4.81 8.27
C ARG A 80 5.14 -5.31 9.12
N CYS A 81 3.98 -5.56 8.50
CA CYS A 81 2.84 -6.16 9.20
C CYS A 81 3.18 -7.60 9.62
N GLU A 82 2.46 -8.12 10.61
CA GLU A 82 2.52 -9.54 10.98
C GLU A 82 2.24 -10.45 9.77
N LEU A 83 2.77 -11.67 9.79
CA LEU A 83 2.77 -12.57 8.63
C LEU A 83 1.37 -12.79 8.03
N LEU A 84 0.37 -13.04 8.88
CA LEU A 84 -1.00 -13.27 8.44
C LEU A 84 -1.60 -12.01 7.80
N GLN A 85 -1.43 -10.86 8.45
CA GLN A 85 -1.96 -9.57 8.02
C GLN A 85 -1.31 -9.12 6.72
N SER A 86 0.02 -9.27 6.61
CA SER A 86 0.78 -9.02 5.38
C SER A 86 0.26 -9.89 4.23
N SER A 87 0.03 -11.19 4.47
CA SER A 87 -0.53 -12.11 3.47
C SER A 87 -1.91 -11.67 2.99
N ILE A 88 -2.80 -11.28 3.92
CA ILE A 88 -4.14 -10.79 3.61
C ILE A 88 -4.09 -9.52 2.74
N LEU A 89 -3.27 -8.54 3.11
CA LEU A 89 -3.12 -7.30 2.34
C LEU A 89 -2.52 -7.55 0.96
N ARG A 90 -1.49 -8.40 0.88
CA ARG A 90 -0.87 -8.77 -0.38
C ARG A 90 -1.88 -9.39 -1.32
N LYS A 91 -2.64 -10.38 -0.84
CA LYS A 91 -3.63 -11.08 -1.67
C LYS A 91 -4.78 -10.18 -2.11
N LYS A 92 -5.24 -9.27 -1.24
CA LYS A 92 -6.36 -8.39 -1.54
C LYS A 92 -5.97 -7.23 -2.47
N TYR A 93 -4.82 -6.60 -2.25
CA TYR A 93 -4.46 -5.31 -2.86
C TYR A 93 -3.25 -5.35 -3.79
N LEU A 94 -2.20 -6.11 -3.46
CA LEU A 94 -0.94 -6.11 -4.23
C LEU A 94 -0.92 -7.18 -5.33
N ASP A 95 -1.76 -8.21 -5.21
CA ASP A 95 -1.95 -9.23 -6.24
C ASP A 95 -2.52 -8.60 -7.51
N GLU A 96 -2.13 -9.15 -8.67
CA GLU A 96 -2.58 -8.65 -9.97
C GLU A 96 -4.05 -8.98 -10.22
N THR A 97 -4.53 -10.08 -9.63
CA THR A 97 -5.94 -10.47 -9.68
C THR A 97 -6.73 -9.86 -8.53
N THR A 98 -7.91 -9.31 -8.84
CA THR A 98 -8.86 -8.86 -7.82
C THR A 98 -9.83 -9.98 -7.48
N TYR A 99 -9.85 -10.39 -6.21
CA TYR A 99 -10.82 -11.35 -5.72
C TYR A 99 -11.90 -10.66 -4.87
N PRO A 100 -13.17 -11.08 -4.99
CA PRO A 100 -14.19 -10.66 -4.04
C PRO A 100 -13.88 -11.20 -2.64
N GLN A 101 -14.42 -10.55 -1.60
CA GLN A 101 -14.07 -10.88 -0.22
C GLN A 101 -14.42 -12.31 0.18
N TRP A 102 -15.54 -12.87 -0.31
CA TRP A 102 -15.91 -14.25 -0.05
C TRP A 102 -14.87 -15.24 -0.60
N LYS A 103 -14.27 -14.95 -1.75
CA LYS A 103 -13.24 -15.80 -2.35
C LYS A 103 -11.94 -15.73 -1.57
N LEU A 104 -11.57 -14.54 -1.09
CA LEU A 104 -10.41 -14.36 -0.21
C LEU A 104 -10.58 -15.07 1.14
N ALA A 105 -11.78 -15.04 1.70
CA ALA A 105 -12.12 -15.79 2.91
C ALA A 105 -11.99 -17.31 2.67
N GLU A 106 -12.57 -17.82 1.58
CA GLU A 106 -12.44 -19.23 1.17
C GLU A 106 -10.96 -19.64 1.01
N MET A 107 -10.17 -18.86 0.27
CA MET A 107 -8.75 -19.14 0.02
C MET A 107 -7.88 -19.09 1.28
N SER A 108 -8.31 -18.36 2.31
CA SER A 108 -7.60 -18.28 3.59
C SER A 108 -8.08 -19.32 4.62
N GLY A 109 -9.11 -20.11 4.29
CA GLY A 109 -9.70 -21.10 5.19
C GLY A 109 -10.54 -20.50 6.32
N TYR A 110 -10.90 -19.22 6.23
CA TYR A 110 -11.68 -18.53 7.26
C TYR A 110 -13.11 -18.26 6.81
N SER A 111 -14.02 -18.14 7.78
CA SER A 111 -15.35 -17.57 7.52
C SER A 111 -15.24 -16.12 7.06
N ILE A 112 -16.24 -15.63 6.34
CA ILE A 112 -16.27 -14.25 5.83
C ILE A 112 -16.15 -13.22 6.97
N SER A 113 -16.83 -13.46 8.09
CA SER A 113 -16.76 -12.59 9.28
C SER A 113 -15.33 -12.54 9.82
N ARG A 114 -14.73 -13.71 10.07
CA ARG A 114 -13.38 -13.80 10.65
C ARG A 114 -12.32 -13.22 9.71
N TYR A 115 -12.49 -13.42 8.40
CA TYR A 115 -11.65 -12.76 7.40
C TYR A 115 -11.80 -11.23 7.45
N SER A 116 -13.01 -10.72 7.65
CA SER A 116 -13.26 -9.28 7.79
C SER A 116 -12.55 -8.69 9.01
N ASP A 117 -12.54 -9.42 10.13
CA ASP A 117 -11.84 -9.01 11.34
C ASP A 117 -10.32 -8.96 11.12
N TYR A 118 -9.76 -10.00 10.50
CA TYR A 118 -8.34 -10.00 10.14
C TYR A 118 -8.00 -8.91 9.14
N LEU A 119 -8.86 -8.64 8.16
CA LEU A 119 -8.65 -7.55 7.21
C LEU A 119 -8.61 -6.19 7.91
N ASN A 120 -9.53 -5.91 8.84
CA ASN A 120 -9.51 -4.67 9.61
C ASN A 120 -8.26 -4.56 10.48
N SER A 121 -7.86 -5.65 11.16
CA SER A 121 -6.59 -5.70 11.89
C SER A 121 -5.38 -5.44 10.98
N SER A 122 -5.41 -5.97 9.76
CA SER A 122 -4.35 -5.78 8.77
C SER A 122 -4.25 -4.33 8.32
N LEU A 123 -5.39 -3.68 8.07
CA LEU A 123 -5.44 -2.27 7.69
C LEU A 123 -4.89 -1.35 8.79
N LEU A 124 -5.14 -1.68 10.07
CA LEU A 124 -4.59 -0.93 11.19
C LEU A 124 -3.08 -1.14 11.37
N GLN A 125 -2.59 -2.36 11.23
CA GLN A 125 -1.14 -2.62 11.24
C GLN A 125 -0.44 -1.89 10.09
N PHE A 126 -1.06 -1.88 8.91
CA PHE A 126 -0.56 -1.09 7.78
C PHE A 126 -0.56 0.41 8.10
N ALA A 127 -1.64 0.94 8.68
CA ALA A 127 -1.74 2.34 9.04
C ALA A 127 -0.59 2.77 9.95
N SER A 128 -0.30 1.98 10.98
CA SER A 128 0.83 2.24 11.88
C SER A 128 2.18 2.10 11.16
N ALA A 129 2.38 1.04 10.35
CA ALA A 129 3.63 0.83 9.62
C ALA A 129 3.91 1.91 8.55
N TYR A 130 2.86 2.49 7.97
CA TYR A 130 2.92 3.56 6.97
C TYR A 130 3.05 4.95 7.61
N GLY A 131 2.71 5.10 8.89
CA GLY A 131 2.78 6.37 9.63
C GLY A 131 1.50 7.21 9.55
N LEU A 132 0.33 6.58 9.42
CA LEU A 132 -0.98 7.26 9.48
C LEU A 132 -1.49 7.47 10.91
N ILE A 133 -1.05 6.61 11.84
CA ILE A 133 -1.36 6.63 13.27
C ILE A 133 -0.14 6.24 14.09
#